data_AF-A0AAJ2NTQ9-F1
#
_entry.id   AF-A0AAJ2NTQ9-F1
#
_cell.length_a   1.000
_cell.length_b   1.000
_cell.length_c   1.000
_cell.angle_alpha   90.00
_cell.angle_beta   90.00
_cell.angle_gamma   90.00
#
_symmetry.space_group_name_H-M   'P 1'
#
loop_
_entity.id
_entity.type
_entity.pdbx_description
1 polymer ?
#
loop_
_entity_poly.entity_id
_entity_poly.type
_entity_poly.pdbx_seq_one_letter_code
_entity_poly.pdbx_strand_id
1 'polypeptide(L)' 'IGGGLPIGAYGGRKEIMEKVAPLGPAYQAGTMAGNPASILAGIACLEVLKQDGIYDYLDRLGAMLEEGILAAAKENGIPI' A
#
# COMPACT_ATOMS: atom_id res chain seq x y z
N ILE A 1 -0.49 0.40 3.49
CA ILE A 1 0.23 0.08 4.75
C ILE A 1 -0.67 -0.14 5.97
N GLY A 2 -1.99 0.08 5.92
CA GLY A 2 -2.88 -0.06 7.09
C GLY A 2 -3.63 -1.38 7.17
N GLY A 3 -3.27 -2.36 6.33
CA GLY A 3 -3.96 -3.66 6.30
C GLY A 3 -5.47 -3.58 6.09
N GLY A 4 -5.94 -2.60 5.31
CA GLY A 4 -7.37 -2.36 5.07
C GLY A 4 -8.03 -1.33 5.99
N LEU A 5 -7.34 -0.85 7.02
CA LEU A 5 -7.83 0.22 7.90
C LEU A 5 -7.29 1.60 7.49
N PRO A 6 -7.99 2.71 7.86
CA PRO A 6 -7.54 4.06 7.54
C PRO A 6 -6.17 4.35 8.12
N ILE A 7 -5.22 4.66 7.25
CA ILE A 7 -3.89 5.13 7.63
C ILE A 7 -3.29 5.96 6.49
N GLY A 8 -2.52 6.97 6.87
CA GLY A 8 -1.63 7.69 5.98
C GLY A 8 -0.27 7.79 6.64
N ALA A 9 0.79 7.74 5.84
CA ALA A 9 2.14 8.02 6.30
C ALA A 9 2.87 8.84 5.23
N TYR A 10 3.78 9.68 5.69
CA TYR A 10 4.75 10.35 4.85
C TYR A 10 6.13 10.13 5.48
N GLY A 11 7.15 10.06 4.64
CA GLY A 11 8.53 9.87 5.03
C GLY A 11 9.45 10.53 4.01
N GLY A 12 10.67 10.83 4.42
CA GLY A 12 11.64 11.52 3.57
C GLY A 12 13.00 11.62 4.23
N ARG A 13 13.85 12.50 3.68
CA ARG A 13 15.18 12.78 4.26
C ARG A 13 15.04 13.24 5.71
N LYS A 14 15.95 12.78 6.55
CA LYS A 14 15.97 13.10 7.99
C LYS A 14 15.91 14.61 8.26
N GLU A 15 16.71 15.40 7.56
CA GLU A 15 16.75 16.87 7.69
C GLU A 15 15.40 17.56 7.41
N ILE A 16 14.54 16.93 6.60
CA ILE A 16 13.18 17.39 6.32
C ILE A 16 12.21 16.91 7.40
N MET A 17 12.31 15.64 7.82
CA MET A 17 11.45 15.08 8.87
C MET A 17 11.69 15.73 10.23
N GLU A 18 12.91 16.21 10.51
CA GLU A 18 13.23 17.01 11.72
C GLU A 18 12.53 18.37 11.75
N LYS A 19 11.89 18.81 10.64
CA LYS A 19 11.04 20.02 10.64
C LYS A 19 9.64 19.76 11.19
N VAL A 20 9.21 18.51 11.35
CA VAL A 20 7.88 18.14 11.83
C VAL A 20 7.81 18.26 13.36
N ALA A 21 6.70 18.76 13.89
CA ALA A 21 6.46 18.82 15.33
C ALA A 21 6.50 17.40 15.95
N PRO A 22 7.06 17.23 17.17
CA PRO A 22 7.56 18.28 18.07
C PRO A 22 9.00 18.72 17.81
N LEU A 23 9.71 18.12 16.84
CA LEU A 23 11.13 18.40 16.59
C LEU A 23 11.36 19.72 15.84
N GLY A 24 10.39 20.13 15.02
CA GLY A 24 10.45 21.37 14.28
C GLY A 24 9.10 22.10 14.19
N PRO A 25 9.06 23.21 13.46
CA PRO A 25 7.92 24.13 13.48
C PRO A 25 6.71 23.67 12.64
N ALA A 26 6.87 22.65 11.78
CA ALA A 26 5.79 22.18 10.93
C ALA A 26 4.81 21.35 11.76
N TYR A 27 3.67 21.94 12.11
CA TYR A 27 2.65 21.27 12.91
C TYR A 27 2.05 20.10 12.14
N GLN A 28 2.07 18.93 12.77
CA GLN A 28 1.33 17.77 12.33
C GLN A 28 0.72 17.09 13.55
N ALA A 29 -0.59 16.89 13.50
CA ALA A 29 -1.34 16.16 14.50
C ALA A 29 -2.58 15.55 13.87
N GLY A 30 -3.14 14.55 14.53
CA GLY A 30 -4.43 13.97 14.17
C GLY A 30 -4.90 13.05 15.28
N THR A 31 -6.19 13.12 15.62
CA THR A 31 -6.78 12.38 16.75
C THR A 31 -6.53 10.88 16.67
N MET A 32 -6.51 10.32 15.45
CA MET A 32 -6.33 8.89 15.19
C MET A 32 -4.97 8.57 14.52
N ALA A 33 -4.04 9.53 14.52
CA ALA A 33 -2.69 9.29 14.04
C ALA A 33 -2.02 8.22 14.91
N GLY A 34 -1.57 7.13 14.28
CA GLY A 34 -0.95 6.01 15.00
C GLY A 34 -1.91 5.17 15.84
N ASN A 35 -3.22 5.18 15.54
CA ASN A 35 -4.18 4.36 16.30
C ASN A 35 -3.79 2.86 16.27
N PRO A 36 -3.90 2.12 17.40
CA PRO A 36 -3.40 0.76 17.50
C PRO A 36 -4.00 -0.22 16.48
N ALA A 37 -5.28 -0.06 16.11
CA ALA A 37 -5.94 -0.95 15.18
C ALA A 37 -5.30 -0.86 13.78
N SER A 38 -5.15 0.35 13.23
CA SER A 38 -4.50 0.55 11.92
C SER A 38 -3.04 0.13 11.93
N ILE A 39 -2.32 0.34 13.04
CA ILE A 39 -0.91 -0.07 13.16
C ILE A 39 -0.78 -1.60 13.16
N LEU A 40 -1.57 -2.32 13.98
CA LEU A 40 -1.51 -3.78 14.04
C LEU A 40 -1.95 -4.44 12.73
N ALA A 41 -3.04 -3.97 12.13
CA ALA A 41 -3.47 -4.45 10.81
C ALA A 41 -2.41 -4.19 9.74
N GLY A 42 -1.75 -3.03 9.79
CA GLY A 42 -0.63 -2.70 8.93
C GLY A 42 0.57 -3.63 9.08
N ILE A 43 0.99 -3.90 10.31
CA ILE A 43 2.10 -4.82 10.62
C ILE A 43 1.78 -6.22 10.09
N ALA A 44 0.61 -6.78 10.43
CA ALA A 44 0.20 -8.11 9.97
C ALA A 44 0.16 -8.21 8.44
N CYS A 45 -0.35 -7.18 7.77
CA CYS A 45 -0.35 -7.10 6.31
C CYS A 45 1.08 -7.12 5.74
N LEU A 46 2.00 -6.34 6.30
CA LEU A 46 3.39 -6.30 5.86
C LEU A 46 4.14 -7.60 6.15
N GLU A 47 3.84 -8.28 7.26
CA GLU A 47 4.41 -9.60 7.56
C GLU A 47 4.03 -10.64 6.51
N VAL A 48 2.78 -10.65 6.06
CA VAL A 48 2.34 -11.50 4.94
C VAL A 48 3.06 -11.10 3.66
N LEU A 49 3.10 -9.80 3.31
CA LEU A 49 3.74 -9.33 2.08
C LEU A 49 5.25 -9.59 2.04
N LYS A 50 5.91 -9.73 3.20
CA LYS A 50 7.34 -10.06 3.30
C LYS A 50 7.65 -11.54 3.11
N GLN A 51 6.66 -12.41 3.06
CA GLN A 51 6.89 -13.83 2.79
C GLN A 51 7.41 -14.01 1.37
N ASP A 52 8.35 -14.94 1.19
CA ASP A 52 8.99 -15.19 -0.09
C ASP A 52 7.96 -15.61 -1.16
N GLY A 53 8.10 -15.06 -2.37
CA GLY A 53 7.27 -15.40 -3.52
C GLY A 53 5.85 -14.80 -3.52
N ILE A 54 5.46 -14.00 -2.51
CA ILE A 54 4.13 -13.38 -2.51
C ILE A 54 3.95 -12.42 -3.68
N TYR A 55 4.94 -11.57 -3.98
CA TYR A 55 4.84 -10.64 -5.10
C TYR A 55 4.83 -11.38 -6.45
N ASP A 56 5.68 -12.41 -6.62
CA ASP A 56 5.66 -13.24 -7.83
C ASP A 56 4.30 -13.93 -8.03
N TYR A 57 3.69 -14.39 -6.93
CA TYR A 57 2.36 -14.97 -6.95
C TYR A 57 1.29 -13.96 -7.37
N LEU A 58 1.34 -12.73 -6.84
CA LEU A 58 0.43 -11.65 -7.21
C LEU A 58 0.59 -11.26 -8.68
N ASP A 59 1.82 -11.15 -9.17
CA ASP A 59 2.11 -10.84 -10.58
C ASP A 59 1.55 -11.92 -11.51
N ARG A 60 1.73 -13.20 -11.15
CA ARG A 60 1.15 -14.31 -11.93
C ARG A 60 -0.37 -14.23 -12.00
N LEU A 61 -1.04 -13.92 -10.89
CA LEU A 61 -2.50 -13.76 -10.88
C LEU A 61 -2.95 -12.56 -11.73
N GLY A 62 -2.21 -11.46 -11.67
CA GLY A 62 -2.44 -10.28 -12.50
C GLY A 62 -2.32 -10.61 -14.00
N ALA A 63 -1.25 -11.29 -14.40
CA ALA A 63 -1.03 -11.71 -15.78
C ALA A 63 -2.14 -12.65 -16.27
N MET A 64 -2.55 -13.63 -15.46
CA MET A 64 -3.67 -14.51 -15.80
C MET A 64 -4.97 -13.75 -16.04
N LEU A 65 -5.26 -12.73 -15.22
CA LEU A 65 -6.45 -11.89 -15.38
C LEU A 65 -6.37 -11.04 -16.65
N GLU A 66 -5.22 -10.41 -16.89
CA GLU A 66 -4.96 -9.60 -18.09
C GLU A 66 -5.12 -10.43 -19.37
N GLU A 67 -4.44 -11.60 -19.45
CA GLU A 67 -4.53 -12.50 -20.59
C GLU A 67 -5.97 -12.94 -20.87
N GLY A 68 -6.73 -13.27 -19.83
CA GLY A 68 -8.14 -13.65 -19.95
C GLY A 68 -9.01 -12.52 -20.49
N ILE A 69 -8.82 -11.29 -20.01
CA ILE A 69 -9.55 -10.10 -20.49
C ILE A 69 -9.21 -9.83 -21.96
N LEU A 70 -7.93 -9.86 -22.33
CA LEU A 70 -7.48 -9.61 -23.70
C LEU A 70 -8.00 -10.66 -24.68
N ALA A 71 -7.99 -11.94 -24.29
CA ALA A 71 -8.53 -13.02 -25.09
C ALA A 71 -10.03 -12.82 -25.35
N ALA A 72 -10.81 -12.57 -24.29
CA ALA A 72 -12.25 -12.35 -24.41
C ALA A 72 -12.59 -11.11 -25.26
N ALA A 73 -11.84 -10.02 -25.10
CA ALA A 73 -12.01 -8.81 -25.90
C ALA A 73 -11.75 -9.09 -27.38
N LYS A 74 -10.66 -9.81 -27.70
CA LYS A 74 -10.32 -10.23 -29.06
C LYS A 74 -11.39 -11.11 -29.70
N GLU A 75 -11.91 -12.09 -28.96
CA GLU A 75 -12.98 -12.99 -29.44
C GLU A 75 -14.26 -12.22 -29.80
N ASN A 76 -14.55 -11.13 -29.08
CA ASN A 76 -15.76 -10.33 -29.28
C ASN A 76 -15.52 -9.08 -30.14
N GLY A 77 -14.31 -8.87 -30.67
CA GLY A 77 -13.96 -7.69 -31.48
C GLY A 77 -14.01 -6.37 -30.71
N ILE A 78 -13.83 -6.40 -29.39
CA ILE A 78 -13.84 -5.22 -28.52
C ILE A 78 -12.41 -4.67 -28.45
N PRO A 79 -12.17 -3.39 -28.80
CA PRO A 79 -10.84 -2.78 -28.69
C PRO A 79 -10.54 -2.41 -27.23
N ILE A 80 -9.44 -2.94 -26.70
CA ILE A 80 -8.86 -2.60 -25.40
C ILE A 80 -7.34 -2.79 -25.44
#